data_AF-A0A7K2VFM8-F1
#
_entry.id   AF-A0A7K2VFM8-F1
#
_cell.length_a   1.000
_cell.length_b   1.000
_cell.length_c   1.000
_cell.angle_alpha   90.00
_cell.angle_beta   90.00
_cell.angle_gamma   90.00
#
_symmetry.space_group_name_H-M   'P 1'
#
loop_
_entity.id
_entity.type
_entity.pdbx_description
1 polymer ?
#
loop_
_entity_poly.entity_id
_entity_poly.type
_entity_poly.pdbx_seq_one_letter_code
_entity_poly.pdbx_strand_id
1 'polypeptide(L)' 'ELLEGQQVTFDVTPGHKGPQAENITVA' A
#
# COMPACT_ATOMS: atom_id res chain seq x y z
N GLU A 1 -11.61 -0.62 -3.60
CA GLU A 1 -10.63 -1.42 -4.37
C GLU A 1 -9.56 -0.49 -4.91
N LEU A 2 -8.38 -1.03 -5.25
CA LEU A 2 -7.32 -0.31 -5.94
C LEU A 2 -7.27 -0.77 -7.39
N LEU A 3 -7.04 0.17 -8.30
CA LEU A 3 -6.97 -0.10 -9.73
C LEU A 3 -5.51 -0.09 -10.19
N GLU A 4 -5.24 -0.80 -11.28
CA GLU A 4 -3.93 -0.74 -11.93
C GLU A 4 -3.65 0.68 -12.41
N GLY A 5 -2.42 1.15 -12.20
CA GLY A 5 -1.99 2.52 -12.54
C GLY A 5 -2.50 3.60 -11.57
N GLN A 6 -3.27 3.24 -10.54
CA GLN A 6 -3.74 4.20 -9.54
C GLN A 6 -2.58 4.67 -8.65
N GLN A 7 -2.41 5.98 -8.55
CA GLN A 7 -1.43 6.57 -7.64
C GLN A 7 -1.94 6.52 -6.20
N VAL A 8 -1.08 6.09 -5.28
CA VAL A 8 -1.40 5.95 -3.86
C VAL A 8 -0.22 6.38 -2.99
N THR A 9 -0.55 6.73 -1.76
CA THR A 9 0.41 6.96 -0.68
C THR A 9 0.17 5.90 0.40
N PHE A 10 1.24 5.36 1.00
CA PHE A 10 1.16 4.29 1.98
C PHE A 10 2.40 4.26 2.88
N ASP A 11 2.26 3.63 4.03
CA ASP A 11 3.36 3.30 4.93
C ASP A 11 3.87 1.88 4.66
N VAL A 12 5.17 1.64 4.87
CA VAL A 12 5.77 0.29 4.73
C VAL A 12 5.92 -0.34 6.11
N THR A 13 5.35 -1.53 6.30
CA THR A 13 5.45 -2.30 7.56
C THR A 13 5.92 -3.74 7.31
N PRO A 14 6.60 -4.39 8.28
CA PRO A 14 6.90 -5.82 8.18
C PRO A 14 5.63 -6.68 8.28
N GLY A 15 5.39 -7.55 7.30
CA GLY A 15 4.31 -8.53 7.30
C GLY A 15 4.80 -9.97 7.33
N HIS A 16 3.87 -10.92 7.41
CA HIS A 16 4.17 -12.37 7.51
C HIS A 16 4.99 -12.93 6.34
N LYS A 17 4.99 -12.25 5.19
CA LYS A 17 5.70 -12.66 3.97
C LYS A 17 6.71 -11.62 3.48
N GLY A 18 7.12 -10.69 4.35
CA GLY A 18 8.00 -9.57 4.01
C GLY A 18 7.29 -8.21 4.11
N PRO A 19 7.91 -7.12 3.63
CA PRO A 19 7.33 -5.78 3.70
C PRO A 19 5.98 -5.70 2.97
N GLN A 20 5.02 -5.01 3.59
CA GLN A 20 3.67 -4.78 3.07
C GLN A 20 3.28 -3.30 3.26
N ALA A 21 2.22 -2.89 2.56
CA ALA A 21 1.68 -1.52 2.65
C ALA A 21 0.57 -1.43 3.71
N GLU A 22 0.59 -0.35 4.50
CA GLU A 22 -0.46 0.04 5.44
C GLU A 22 -0.90 1.49 5.20
N ASN A 23 -2.04 1.89 5.78
CA ASN A 23 -2.59 3.26 5.70
C ASN A 23 -2.71 3.82 4.26
N ILE A 24 -3.18 2.98 3.34
CA ILE A 24 -3.26 3.34 1.92
C ILE A 24 -4.27 4.48 1.72
N THR A 25 -3.82 5.54 1.05
CA THR A 25 -4.64 6.69 0.64
C THR A 25 -4.52 6.93 -0.85
N VAL A 26 -5.64 7.31 -1.47
CA VAL A 26 -5.67 7.68 -2.89
C VAL A 26 -5.27 9.14 -3.00
N ALA A 27 -4.32 9.44 -3.88
CA ALA A 27 -3.88 10.81 -4.17
C ALA A 27 -4.93 11.59 -4.97
#